data_AF-A0A931RLG0-F1
#
_entry.id   AF-A0A931RLG0-F1
#
_cell.length_a   1.000
_cell.length_b   1.000
_cell.length_c   1.000
_cell.angle_alpha   90.00
_cell.angle_beta   90.00
_cell.angle_gamma   90.00
#
_symmetry.space_group_name_H-M   'P 1'
#
loop_
_entity.id
_entity.type
_entity.pdbx_description
1 polymer ?
#
loop_
_entity_poly.entity_id
_entity_poly.type
_entity_poly.pdbx_seq_one_letter_code
_entity_poly.pdbx_strand_id
1 'polypeptide(L)'
;MSLEHWRKIQRERGNILAAETASHLLSLYGDVPFPLTEGSYDLQEFRPFTDQEKEALKNDGAVIYELSEETIEDQLRAGKPISLTKDIGDRVLKLPSMSGEVAIYPSPIKFYIPDSRNKTLQNQEELAKRDSRQLRRRLGHDSLTVIIPEQASTLTQIAFKHYDETGVWLFHESIYYTNIRGVYGRTKNPVNSTGSKTADVGHLDTEEGFRVRSLIRNYGSRNTLVVRVIVAKK
;
A
#
# COMPACT_ATOMS: atom_id res chain seq x y z
N MET A 1 5.91 -8.62 -14.98
CA MET A 1 6.63 -9.77 -15.54
C MET A 1 5.64 -10.57 -16.37
N SER A 2 5.99 -10.99 -17.59
CA SER A 2 5.08 -11.80 -18.42
C SER A 2 5.03 -13.24 -17.90
N LEU A 3 3.94 -13.95 -18.18
CA LEU A 3 3.78 -15.34 -17.76
C LEU A 3 4.82 -16.24 -18.44
N GLU A 4 5.20 -15.89 -19.67
CA GLU A 4 6.30 -16.54 -20.37
C GLU A 4 7.65 -16.35 -19.68
N HIS A 5 7.93 -15.12 -19.21
CA HIS A 5 9.15 -14.83 -18.46
C HIS A 5 9.17 -15.53 -17.10
N TRP A 6 8.04 -15.58 -16.39
CA TRP A 6 7.93 -16.29 -15.11
C TRP A 6 8.12 -17.80 -15.27
N ARG A 7 7.53 -18.41 -16.31
CA ARG A 7 7.74 -19.82 -16.66
C ARG A 7 9.23 -20.14 -16.83
N LYS A 8 9.97 -19.28 -17.53
CA LYS A 8 11.41 -19.47 -17.79
C LYS A 8 12.20 -19.49 -16.47
N ILE A 9 11.93 -18.52 -15.59
CA ILE A 9 12.56 -18.44 -14.26
C ILE A 9 12.27 -19.70 -13.42
N GLN A 10 11.04 -20.21 -13.43
CA GLN A 10 10.70 -21.42 -12.65
C GLN A 10 11.43 -22.66 -13.16
N ARG A 11 11.60 -22.81 -14.48
CA ARG A 11 12.41 -23.90 -15.06
C ARG A 11 13.88 -23.78 -14.68
N GLU A 12 14.45 -22.58 -14.77
CA GLU A 12 15.85 -22.32 -14.38
C GLU A 12 16.09 -22.61 -12.89
N ARG A 13 15.07 -22.43 -12.05
CA ARG A 13 15.09 -22.76 -10.61
C ARG A 13 14.76 -24.23 -10.30
N GLY A 14 14.50 -25.06 -11.30
CA GLY A 14 14.11 -26.47 -11.11
C GLY A 14 12.69 -26.70 -10.57
N ASN A 15 11.85 -25.65 -10.51
CA ASN A 15 10.46 -25.76 -10.09
C ASN A 15 9.56 -26.15 -11.27
N ILE A 16 9.62 -27.44 -11.63
CA ILE A 16 8.94 -27.99 -12.81
C ILE A 16 7.41 -27.84 -12.71
N LEU A 17 6.82 -28.06 -11.52
CA LEU A 17 5.38 -27.96 -11.30
C LEU A 17 4.84 -26.53 -11.57
N ALA A 18 5.56 -25.51 -11.10
CA ALA A 18 5.21 -24.12 -11.34
C ALA A 18 5.35 -23.74 -12.82
N ALA A 19 6.37 -24.26 -13.51
CA ALA A 19 6.56 -24.05 -14.94
C ALA A 19 5.48 -24.73 -15.81
N GLU A 20 5.01 -25.91 -15.43
CA GLU A 20 3.89 -26.60 -16.08
C GLU A 20 2.58 -25.85 -15.87
N THR A 21 2.34 -25.37 -14.65
CA THR A 21 1.21 -24.49 -14.33
C THR A 21 1.23 -23.22 -15.19
N ALA A 22 2.39 -22.58 -15.34
CA ALA A 22 2.54 -21.42 -16.22
C ALA A 22 2.23 -21.76 -17.69
N SER A 23 2.67 -22.94 -18.15
CA SER A 23 2.45 -23.41 -19.53
C SER A 23 0.97 -23.65 -19.80
N HIS A 24 0.26 -24.24 -18.83
CA HIS A 24 -1.18 -24.43 -18.91
C HIS A 24 -1.91 -23.07 -18.97
N LEU A 25 -1.53 -22.13 -18.11
CA LEU A 25 -2.14 -20.79 -18.09
C LEU A 25 -1.84 -19.97 -19.36
N LEU A 26 -0.64 -20.10 -19.95
CA LEU A 26 -0.33 -19.51 -21.26
C LEU A 26 -1.24 -20.05 -22.36
N SER A 27 -1.55 -21.36 -22.33
CA SER A 27 -2.42 -21.98 -23.34
C SER A 27 -3.88 -21.52 -23.23
N LEU A 28 -4.34 -21.18 -22.02
CA LEU A 28 -5.71 -20.76 -21.77
C LEU A 28 -5.93 -19.26 -21.96
N TYR A 29 -4.95 -18.43 -21.60
CA TYR A 29 -5.15 -16.98 -21.48
C TYR A 29 -4.18 -16.15 -22.31
N GLY A 30 -3.23 -16.77 -22.99
CA GLY A 30 -2.12 -16.07 -23.65
C GLY A 30 -1.12 -15.51 -22.64
N ASP A 31 -0.18 -14.67 -23.11
CA ASP A 31 0.81 -14.04 -22.25
C ASP A 31 0.18 -12.85 -21.49
N VAL A 32 -0.61 -13.18 -20.48
CA VAL A 32 -1.20 -12.20 -19.55
C VAL A 32 -0.18 -11.80 -18.48
N PRO A 33 -0.19 -10.56 -18.00
CA PRO A 33 0.64 -10.16 -16.87
C PRO A 33 0.28 -11.01 -15.66
N PHE A 34 1.19 -11.87 -15.22
CA PHE A 34 0.95 -12.72 -14.06
C PHE A 34 0.99 -11.86 -12.80
N PRO A 35 -0.07 -11.83 -11.97
CA PRO A 35 0.06 -11.26 -10.64
C PRO A 35 1.01 -12.17 -9.87
N LEU A 36 2.14 -11.62 -9.41
CA LEU A 36 3.04 -12.30 -8.50
C LEU A 36 2.25 -12.70 -7.26
N THR A 37 1.78 -13.94 -7.20
CA THR A 37 1.33 -14.57 -5.98
C THR A 37 2.19 -15.79 -5.76
N GLU A 38 3.41 -15.52 -5.28
CA GLU A 38 4.18 -16.34 -4.35
C GLU A 38 5.47 -15.57 -4.02
N GLY A 39 5.45 -14.91 -2.86
CA GLY A 39 6.58 -14.89 -1.93
C GLY A 39 7.95 -14.34 -2.35
N SER A 40 8.16 -13.76 -3.53
CA SER A 40 9.32 -12.89 -3.75
C SER A 40 8.93 -11.47 -3.38
N TYR A 41 8.77 -11.23 -2.08
CA TYR A 41 8.92 -9.89 -1.59
C TYR A 41 10.26 -9.37 -2.09
N ASP A 42 10.27 -8.17 -2.66
CA ASP A 42 11.48 -7.36 -2.71
C ASP A 42 11.80 -6.87 -1.28
N LEU A 43 11.93 -7.82 -0.32
CA LEU A 43 12.50 -7.61 1.02
C LEU A 43 13.93 -7.05 0.94
N GLN A 44 14.48 -6.93 -0.27
CA GLN A 44 15.75 -6.28 -0.53
C GLN A 44 15.67 -4.84 -1.04
N GLU A 45 14.52 -4.26 -1.38
CA GLU A 45 14.52 -2.89 -1.92
C GLU A 45 14.61 -1.79 -0.85
N PHE A 46 14.09 -2.03 0.36
CA PHE A 46 14.03 -0.99 1.39
C PHE A 46 15.05 -1.22 2.50
N ARG A 47 15.54 -0.12 3.07
CA ARG A 47 16.41 -0.10 4.25
C ARG A 47 15.86 0.86 5.30
N PRO A 48 16.29 0.74 6.57
CA PRO A 48 16.05 1.78 7.55
C PRO A 48 16.56 3.13 7.06
N PHE A 49 15.91 4.20 7.52
CA PHE A 49 16.39 5.55 7.28
C PHE A 49 17.72 5.77 8.01
N THR A 50 18.63 6.50 7.38
CA THR A 50 19.81 7.01 8.09
C THR A 50 19.39 8.10 9.08
N ASP A 51 20.23 8.42 10.06
CA ASP A 51 19.92 9.48 11.03
C ASP A 51 19.69 10.84 10.34
N GLN A 52 20.44 11.14 9.28
CA GLN A 52 20.25 12.35 8.47
C GLN A 52 18.90 12.37 7.75
N GLU A 53 18.48 11.24 7.19
CA GLU A 53 17.16 11.12 6.55
C GLU A 53 16.03 11.27 7.57
N LYS A 54 16.18 10.65 8.74
CA LYS A 54 15.22 10.78 9.85
C LYS A 54 15.09 12.23 10.29
N GLU A 55 16.20 12.92 10.48
CA GLU A 55 16.23 14.32 10.86
C GLU A 55 15.58 15.22 9.79
N ALA A 56 15.95 15.05 8.52
CA ALA A 56 15.36 15.80 7.41
C ALA A 56 13.84 15.58 7.28
N LEU A 57 13.37 14.33 7.40
CA LEU A 57 11.95 13.98 7.36
C LEU A 57 11.18 14.58 8.54
N LYS A 58 11.72 14.47 9.76
CA LYS A 58 11.10 15.04 10.98
C LYS A 58 11.05 16.56 10.92
N ASN A 59 12.12 17.23 10.49
CA ASN A 59 12.16 18.68 10.32
C ASN A 59 11.17 19.16 9.24
N ASP A 60 10.85 18.31 8.27
CA ASP A 60 9.82 18.58 7.27
C ASP A 60 8.37 18.26 7.74
N GLY A 61 8.22 17.76 8.97
CA GLY A 61 6.96 17.47 9.62
C GLY A 61 6.43 16.05 9.37
N ALA A 62 7.30 15.11 8.97
CA ALA A 62 6.95 13.70 8.92
C ALA A 62 7.08 13.04 10.31
N VAL A 63 6.30 12.00 10.53
CA VAL A 63 6.46 11.04 11.64
C VAL A 63 6.93 9.70 11.06
N ILE A 64 7.73 8.97 11.82
CA ILE A 64 8.37 7.73 11.38
C ILE A 64 7.87 6.58 12.26
N TYR A 65 7.41 5.51 11.63
CA TYR A 65 6.94 4.29 12.29
C TYR A 65 7.76 3.10 11.85
N GLU A 66 8.14 2.26 12.81
CA GLU A 66 8.63 0.91 12.53
C GLU A 66 7.43 -0.01 12.36
N LEU A 67 7.26 -0.59 11.17
CA LEU A 67 6.21 -1.56 10.88
C LEU A 67 6.73 -2.98 11.03
N SER A 68 5.81 -3.88 11.40
CA SER A 68 6.07 -5.32 11.48
C SER A 68 5.20 -6.04 10.45
N GLU A 69 5.43 -7.33 10.20
CA GLU A 69 4.66 -8.12 9.23
C GLU A 69 3.27 -8.53 9.76
N GLU A 70 2.61 -7.63 10.49
CA GLU A 70 1.31 -7.86 11.12
C GLU A 70 0.20 -7.95 10.06
N THR A 71 -0.63 -8.97 10.14
CA THR A 71 -1.79 -9.13 9.26
C THR A 71 -3.00 -8.38 9.82
N ILE A 72 -4.04 -8.16 9.00
CA ILE A 72 -5.32 -7.62 9.53
C ILE A 72 -5.92 -8.61 10.54
N GLU A 73 -5.73 -9.92 10.34
CA GLU A 73 -6.16 -10.95 11.29
C GLU A 73 -5.46 -10.81 12.66
N ASP A 74 -4.17 -10.49 12.69
CA ASP A 74 -3.45 -10.21 13.94
C ASP A 74 -3.97 -8.93 14.61
N GLN A 75 -4.19 -7.86 13.84
CA GLN A 75 -4.72 -6.59 14.36
C GLN A 75 -6.13 -6.77 14.97
N LEU A 76 -7.01 -7.52 14.30
CA LEU A 76 -8.34 -7.87 14.81
C LEU A 76 -8.25 -8.70 16.11
N ARG A 77 -7.34 -9.68 16.16
CA ARG A 77 -7.08 -10.47 17.38
C ARG A 77 -6.58 -9.60 18.54
N ALA A 78 -5.84 -8.54 18.23
CA ALA A 78 -5.41 -7.53 19.20
C ALA A 78 -6.50 -6.51 19.59
N GLY A 79 -7.75 -6.70 19.11
CA GLY A 79 -8.88 -5.83 19.43
C GLY A 79 -8.89 -4.51 18.66
N LYS A 80 -8.10 -4.38 17.58
CA LYS A 80 -8.14 -3.18 16.73
C LYS A 80 -9.44 -3.17 15.90
N PRO A 81 -10.21 -2.06 15.90
CA PRO A 81 -11.49 -2.02 15.23
C PRO A 81 -11.29 -1.87 13.71
N ILE A 82 -11.63 -2.92 12.96
CA ILE A 82 -11.52 -2.97 11.50
C ILE A 82 -12.79 -3.64 10.96
N SER A 83 -13.45 -2.97 10.02
CA SER A 83 -14.63 -3.48 9.33
C SER A 83 -14.30 -3.80 7.87
N LEU A 84 -14.65 -5.01 7.42
CA LEU A 84 -14.40 -5.49 6.06
C LEU A 84 -15.70 -5.46 5.25
N THR A 85 -15.68 -4.92 4.03
CA THR A 85 -16.87 -5.01 3.16
C THR A 85 -17.06 -6.44 2.66
N LYS A 86 -18.33 -6.86 2.51
CA LYS A 86 -18.68 -8.24 2.10
C LYS A 86 -18.04 -8.71 0.79
N ASP A 87 -17.64 -7.78 -0.08
CA ASP A 87 -17.08 -8.07 -1.40
C ASP A 87 -15.54 -8.00 -1.45
N ILE A 88 -14.89 -7.76 -0.31
CA ILE A 88 -13.44 -7.90 -0.16
C ILE A 88 -13.11 -9.37 0.11
N GLY A 89 -12.15 -9.92 -0.63
CA GLY A 89 -11.79 -11.33 -0.48
C GLY A 89 -11.04 -11.59 0.83
N ASP A 90 -11.26 -12.76 1.44
CA ASP A 90 -10.59 -13.21 2.68
C ASP A 90 -9.07 -13.19 2.60
N ARG A 91 -8.50 -13.16 1.38
CA ARG A 91 -7.06 -12.99 1.16
C ARG A 91 -6.50 -11.76 1.88
N VAL A 92 -7.27 -10.67 1.96
CA VAL A 92 -6.82 -9.42 2.59
C VAL A 92 -6.49 -9.60 4.08
N LEU A 93 -7.15 -10.55 4.77
CA LEU A 93 -6.96 -10.79 6.19
C LEU A 93 -5.55 -11.30 6.51
N LYS A 94 -4.97 -12.09 5.60
CA LYS A 94 -3.73 -12.85 5.83
C LYS A 94 -2.51 -12.23 5.17
N LEU A 95 -2.67 -11.14 4.44
CA LEU A 95 -1.55 -10.45 3.79
C LEU A 95 -0.85 -9.57 4.84
N PRO A 96 0.44 -9.80 5.12
CA PRO A 96 1.15 -9.05 6.15
C PRO A 96 1.38 -7.62 5.70
N SER A 97 1.46 -6.69 6.64
CA SER A 97 2.02 -5.36 6.36
C SER A 97 3.48 -5.49 5.94
N MET A 98 3.98 -4.43 5.33
CA MET A 98 5.41 -4.32 5.10
C MET A 98 6.17 -4.27 6.42
N SER A 99 7.40 -4.80 6.44
CA SER A 99 8.34 -4.67 7.55
C SER A 99 9.30 -3.49 7.34
N GLY A 100 9.68 -2.84 8.44
CA GLY A 100 10.69 -1.78 8.48
C GLY A 100 10.12 -0.36 8.64
N GLU A 101 11.03 0.62 8.54
CA GLU A 101 10.71 2.02 8.76
C GLU A 101 9.93 2.64 7.59
N VAL A 102 8.82 3.30 7.93
CA VAL A 102 8.07 4.17 7.02
C VAL A 102 7.93 5.56 7.62
N ALA A 103 7.85 6.57 6.77
CA ALA A 103 7.49 7.91 7.19
C ALA A 103 6.19 8.37 6.52
N ILE A 104 5.36 9.11 7.26
CA ILE A 104 4.15 9.75 6.74
C ILE A 104 4.10 11.20 7.22
N TYR A 105 3.35 12.05 6.50
CA TYR A 105 2.99 13.36 7.02
C TYR A 105 1.57 13.30 7.60
N PRO A 106 1.38 13.41 8.92
CA PRO A 106 0.07 13.22 9.54
C PRO A 106 -0.88 14.39 9.28
N SER A 107 -0.36 15.56 8.89
CA SER A 107 -1.18 16.71 8.50
C SER A 107 -2.11 16.35 7.34
N PRO A 108 -3.43 16.61 7.43
CA PRO A 108 -4.39 16.28 6.37
C PRO A 108 -4.03 16.84 4.98
N ILE A 109 -3.28 17.95 4.93
CA ILE A 109 -2.84 18.59 3.68
C ILE A 109 -1.68 17.81 3.03
N LYS A 110 -0.79 17.22 3.83
CA LYS A 110 0.41 16.51 3.35
C LYS A 110 0.25 14.98 3.35
N PHE A 111 -0.77 14.44 4.04
CA PHE A 111 -0.97 13.00 4.20
C PHE A 111 -1.27 12.30 2.87
N TYR A 112 -1.98 12.96 1.97
CA TYR A 112 -2.27 12.45 0.64
C TYR A 112 -1.43 13.12 -0.44
N ILE A 113 -1.14 12.39 -1.52
CA ILE A 113 -0.57 12.97 -2.73
C ILE A 113 -1.66 13.83 -3.41
N PRO A 114 -1.39 15.11 -3.71
CA PRO A 114 -2.32 15.98 -4.42
C PRO A 114 -2.76 15.38 -5.77
N ASP A 115 -4.01 15.68 -6.17
CA ASP A 115 -4.60 15.26 -7.46
C ASP A 115 -4.65 13.75 -7.71
N SER A 116 -4.43 12.92 -6.69
CA SER A 116 -4.48 11.46 -6.77
C SER A 116 -5.90 10.89 -6.80
N ARG A 117 -6.93 11.70 -6.53
CA ARG A 117 -8.34 11.30 -6.60
C ARG A 117 -8.82 11.05 -8.02
N ASN A 118 -9.82 10.17 -8.18
CA ASN A 118 -10.42 9.86 -9.48
C ASN A 118 -9.38 9.46 -10.56
N LYS A 119 -8.33 8.75 -10.13
CA LYS A 119 -7.27 8.24 -10.99
C LYS A 119 -7.24 6.70 -10.93
N THR A 120 -6.87 6.07 -12.04
CA THR A 120 -6.53 4.65 -12.08
C THR A 120 -5.29 4.38 -11.23
N LEU A 121 -5.07 3.12 -10.83
CA LEU A 121 -3.86 2.75 -10.09
C LEU A 121 -2.58 3.17 -10.84
N GLN A 122 -2.50 2.92 -12.15
CA GLN A 122 -1.36 3.31 -12.97
C GLN A 122 -1.07 4.82 -12.91
N ASN A 123 -2.11 5.65 -13.02
CA ASN A 123 -1.95 7.11 -12.92
C ASN A 123 -1.53 7.55 -11.52
N GLN A 124 -2.01 6.86 -10.48
CA GLN A 124 -1.61 7.10 -9.09
C GLN A 124 -0.15 6.70 -8.84
N GLU A 125 0.35 5.63 -9.45
CA GLU A 125 1.75 5.23 -9.39
C GLU A 125 2.65 6.29 -10.05
N GLU A 126 2.24 6.87 -11.18
CA GLU A 126 2.98 7.97 -11.81
C GLU A 126 3.00 9.24 -10.96
N LEU A 127 1.91 9.53 -10.24
CA LEU A 127 1.88 10.62 -9.26
C LEU A 127 2.82 10.34 -8.08
N ALA A 128 2.83 9.11 -7.55
CA ALA A 128 3.78 8.70 -6.51
C ALA A 128 5.23 8.87 -6.97
N LYS A 129 5.58 8.44 -8.20
CA LYS A 129 6.93 8.64 -8.76
C LYS A 129 7.30 10.12 -8.90
N ARG A 130 6.35 10.98 -9.30
CA ARG A 130 6.57 12.44 -9.37
C ARG A 130 6.81 13.02 -7.98
N ASP A 131 6.00 12.61 -7.00
CA ASP A 131 6.12 13.03 -5.62
C ASP A 131 7.46 12.58 -5.01
N SER A 132 7.92 11.35 -5.28
CA SER A 132 9.27 10.90 -4.92
C SER A 132 10.36 11.81 -5.48
N ARG A 133 10.28 12.25 -6.74
CA ARG A 133 11.28 13.16 -7.31
C ARG A 133 11.28 14.53 -6.63
N GLN A 134 10.10 15.04 -6.28
CA GLN A 134 9.97 16.30 -5.55
C GLN A 134 10.52 16.18 -4.13
N LEU A 135 10.20 15.09 -3.42
CA LEU A 135 10.71 14.79 -2.08
C LEU A 135 12.24 14.76 -2.06
N ARG A 136 12.87 14.01 -2.98
CA ARG A 136 14.32 13.88 -3.06
C ARG A 136 15.01 15.22 -3.33
N ARG A 137 14.50 16.01 -4.27
CA ARG A 137 15.03 17.35 -4.56
C ARG A 137 14.90 18.30 -3.37
N ARG A 138 13.79 18.22 -2.64
CA ARG A 138 13.48 19.10 -1.53
C ARG A 138 14.29 18.78 -0.28
N LEU A 139 14.51 17.49 -0.01
CA LEU A 139 15.23 17.02 1.19
C LEU A 139 16.71 16.71 0.93
N GLY A 140 17.15 16.64 -0.33
CA GLY A 140 18.54 16.34 -0.68
C GLY A 140 18.96 14.88 -0.47
N HIS A 141 18.00 13.94 -0.43
CA HIS A 141 18.27 12.51 -0.18
C HIS A 141 17.72 11.65 -1.31
N ASP A 142 18.59 11.09 -2.16
CA ASP A 142 18.19 10.36 -3.39
C ASP A 142 17.55 8.98 -3.17
N SER A 143 17.74 8.42 -1.98
CA SER A 143 17.17 7.15 -1.50
C SER A 143 15.68 7.24 -1.16
N LEU A 144 15.17 8.42 -0.82
CA LEU A 144 13.80 8.58 -0.34
C LEU A 144 12.79 8.42 -1.48
N THR A 145 11.81 7.53 -1.30
CA THR A 145 10.74 7.33 -2.27
C THR A 145 9.39 7.27 -1.59
N VAL A 146 8.39 7.79 -2.29
CA VAL A 146 6.98 7.62 -1.97
C VAL A 146 6.47 6.37 -2.66
N ILE A 147 5.69 5.57 -1.94
CA ILE A 147 5.08 4.34 -2.42
C ILE A 147 3.57 4.36 -2.22
N ILE A 148 2.86 3.59 -3.04
CA ILE A 148 1.52 3.13 -2.72
C ILE A 148 1.69 1.82 -1.96
N PRO A 149 1.24 1.71 -0.70
CA PRO A 149 1.36 0.48 0.05
C PRO A 149 0.75 -0.70 -0.71
N GLU A 150 1.43 -1.83 -0.66
CA GLU A 150 0.95 -3.02 -1.34
C GLU A 150 -0.30 -3.58 -0.69
N GLN A 151 -0.30 -3.64 0.65
CA GLN A 151 -1.31 -4.31 1.45
C GLN A 151 -2.11 -3.35 2.33
N ALA A 152 -3.35 -3.73 2.63
CA ALA A 152 -4.25 -2.96 3.51
C ALA A 152 -3.79 -2.99 4.97
N SER A 153 -3.17 -4.10 5.39
CA SER A 153 -2.49 -4.24 6.68
C SER A 153 -1.47 -3.13 6.92
N THR A 154 -0.71 -2.71 5.89
CA THR A 154 0.25 -1.59 6.03
C THR A 154 -0.46 -0.29 6.42
N LEU A 155 -1.55 0.06 5.73
CA LEU A 155 -2.27 1.31 6.00
C LEU A 155 -2.97 1.30 7.36
N THR A 156 -3.57 0.16 7.73
CA THR A 156 -4.21 -0.02 9.04
C THR A 156 -3.18 0.01 10.18
N GLN A 157 -2.04 -0.65 10.02
CA GLN A 157 -0.98 -0.64 11.02
C GLN A 157 -0.38 0.77 11.23
N ILE A 158 -0.13 1.53 10.15
CA ILE A 158 0.27 2.94 10.24
C ILE A 158 -0.76 3.74 11.03
N ALA A 159 -2.04 3.54 10.76
CA ALA A 159 -3.12 4.28 11.41
C ALA A 159 -3.22 3.96 12.91
N PHE A 160 -3.14 2.68 13.28
CA PHE A 160 -3.18 2.28 14.69
C PHE A 160 -1.92 2.72 15.44
N LYS A 161 -0.72 2.60 14.86
CA LYS A 161 0.50 3.13 15.47
C LYS A 161 0.43 4.64 15.71
N HIS A 162 -0.05 5.39 14.71
CA HIS A 162 -0.24 6.84 14.89
C HIS A 162 -1.22 7.16 16.01
N TYR A 163 -2.35 6.45 16.07
CA TYR A 163 -3.33 6.64 17.13
C TYR A 163 -2.79 6.25 18.51
N ASP A 164 -2.11 5.11 18.63
CA ASP A 164 -1.53 4.64 19.89
C ASP A 164 -0.48 5.63 20.43
N GLU A 165 0.29 6.28 19.54
CA GLU A 165 1.31 7.26 19.92
C GLU A 165 0.78 8.68 20.18
N THR A 166 -0.30 9.10 19.51
CA THR A 166 -0.73 10.52 19.51
C THR A 166 -2.15 10.75 20.03
N GLY A 167 -2.97 9.71 20.14
CA GLY A 167 -4.42 9.81 20.39
C GLY A 167 -5.21 10.41 19.22
N VAL A 168 -4.56 10.69 18.08
CA VAL A 168 -5.18 11.30 16.89
C VAL A 168 -5.37 10.25 15.82
N TRP A 169 -6.56 10.23 15.22
CA TRP A 169 -6.87 9.32 14.14
C TRP A 169 -6.45 9.86 12.78
N LEU A 170 -5.77 9.02 11.99
CA LEU A 170 -5.59 9.25 10.55
C LEU A 170 -6.89 8.96 9.79
N PHE A 171 -6.94 9.33 8.50
CA PHE A 171 -8.12 9.13 7.63
C PHE A 171 -9.41 9.82 8.11
N HIS A 172 -9.28 10.84 8.96
CA HIS A 172 -10.43 11.59 9.47
C HIS A 172 -11.18 12.31 8.34
N GLU A 173 -12.50 12.40 8.47
CA GLU A 173 -13.41 12.89 7.42
C GLU A 173 -13.21 14.38 7.06
N SER A 174 -12.56 15.15 7.94
CA SER A 174 -12.36 16.58 7.78
C SER A 174 -11.09 16.91 6.99
N ILE A 175 -10.98 16.43 5.75
CA ILE A 175 -10.05 17.08 4.82
C ILE A 175 -10.76 18.34 4.34
N TYR A 176 -10.38 19.49 4.91
CA TYR A 176 -10.92 20.83 4.68
C TYR A 176 -11.05 21.27 3.20
N TYR A 177 -10.54 20.49 2.25
CA TYR A 177 -10.47 20.82 0.82
C TYR A 177 -11.42 20.02 -0.08
N THR A 178 -12.17 19.05 0.43
CA THR A 178 -12.85 18.10 -0.46
C THR A 178 -14.37 18.03 -0.34
N ASN A 179 -15.00 18.52 0.74
CA ASN A 179 -16.43 18.28 1.03
C ASN A 179 -16.83 16.79 0.88
N ILE A 180 -15.86 15.88 0.99
CA ILE A 180 -16.01 14.46 0.73
C ILE A 180 -16.04 13.74 2.07
N ARG A 181 -17.19 13.12 2.38
CA ARG A 181 -17.32 12.19 3.50
C ARG A 181 -16.62 10.88 3.17
N GLY A 182 -15.88 10.35 4.14
CA GLY A 182 -15.14 9.09 4.04
C GLY A 182 -14.02 9.10 3.00
N VAL A 183 -12.80 9.38 3.45
CA VAL A 183 -11.59 9.34 2.62
C VAL A 183 -10.81 8.07 2.87
N TYR A 184 -10.30 7.47 1.79
CA TYR A 184 -9.61 6.18 1.80
C TYR A 184 -8.23 6.31 1.15
N GLY A 185 -7.25 5.60 1.71
CA GLY A 185 -5.96 5.33 1.10
C GLY A 185 -6.01 4.07 0.25
N ARG A 186 -5.50 4.15 -0.99
CA ARG A 186 -5.44 3.00 -1.90
C ARG A 186 -4.27 2.06 -1.60
N THR A 187 -4.46 0.77 -1.87
CA THR A 187 -3.37 -0.22 -1.96
C THR A 187 -3.13 -0.72 -3.39
N LYS A 188 -1.97 -1.35 -3.62
CA LYS A 188 -1.55 -1.79 -4.97
C LYS A 188 -1.86 -3.26 -5.27
N ASN A 189 -1.74 -4.17 -4.30
CA ASN A 189 -1.83 -5.59 -4.59
C ASN A 189 -3.28 -6.06 -4.74
N PRO A 190 -3.52 -7.07 -5.59
CA PRO A 190 -4.86 -7.60 -5.75
C PRO A 190 -5.39 -8.29 -4.49
N VAL A 191 -6.67 -8.11 -4.21
CA VAL A 191 -7.38 -8.78 -3.11
C VAL A 191 -8.24 -9.95 -3.55
N ASN A 192 -8.37 -10.18 -4.87
CA ASN A 192 -9.14 -11.29 -5.43
C ASN A 192 -8.31 -12.14 -6.41
N SER A 193 -8.80 -13.35 -6.70
CA SER A 193 -8.14 -14.32 -7.59
C SER A 193 -7.94 -13.80 -9.02
N THR A 194 -8.84 -12.94 -9.52
CA THR A 194 -8.77 -12.42 -10.89
C THR A 194 -7.82 -11.23 -11.06
N GLY A 195 -7.22 -10.71 -9.98
CA GLY A 195 -6.32 -9.55 -10.07
C GLY A 195 -7.03 -8.20 -10.26
N SER A 196 -8.36 -8.20 -10.35
CA SER A 196 -9.18 -7.06 -10.81
C SER A 196 -9.50 -6.04 -9.72
N LYS A 197 -9.36 -6.41 -8.44
CA LYS A 197 -9.66 -5.56 -7.29
C LYS A 197 -8.43 -5.34 -6.43
N THR A 198 -8.22 -4.12 -5.95
CA THR A 198 -7.29 -3.75 -4.87
C THR A 198 -8.07 -3.45 -3.59
N ALA A 199 -7.40 -3.22 -2.47
CA ALA A 199 -8.04 -2.66 -1.28
C ALA A 199 -7.98 -1.13 -1.29
N ASP A 200 -8.90 -0.53 -0.55
CA ASP A 200 -8.70 0.80 0.04
C ASP A 200 -9.07 0.78 1.53
N VAL A 201 -8.40 1.63 2.33
CA VAL A 201 -8.50 1.69 3.80
C VAL A 201 -8.81 3.12 4.21
N GLY A 202 -9.80 3.32 5.05
CA GLY A 202 -10.10 4.65 5.59
C GLY A 202 -11.51 4.72 6.16
N HIS A 203 -12.09 5.92 6.11
CA HIS A 203 -13.40 6.23 6.71
C HIS A 203 -13.53 5.59 8.10
N LEU A 204 -12.78 6.17 9.03
CA LEU A 204 -12.86 5.78 10.42
C LEU A 204 -14.25 6.11 10.96
N ASP A 205 -14.94 5.07 11.39
CA ASP A 205 -16.12 5.16 12.24
C ASP A 205 -15.66 4.88 13.69
N THR A 206 -16.07 5.69 14.66
CA THR A 206 -15.61 5.53 16.05
C THR A 206 -16.17 4.27 16.72
N GLU A 207 -17.25 3.70 16.21
CA GLU A 207 -17.86 2.46 16.69
C GLU A 207 -17.37 1.24 15.89
N GLU A 208 -17.25 1.36 14.56
CA GLU A 208 -16.89 0.25 13.67
C GLU A 208 -15.40 0.19 13.27
N GLY A 209 -14.63 1.24 13.56
CA GLY A 209 -13.23 1.37 13.21
C GLY A 209 -12.97 1.69 11.74
N PHE A 210 -11.80 1.29 11.24
CA PHE A 210 -11.44 1.54 9.84
C PHE A 210 -12.19 0.61 8.90
N ARG A 211 -12.72 1.16 7.81
CA ARG A 211 -13.29 0.36 6.73
C ARG A 211 -12.22 -0.04 5.73
N VAL A 212 -12.16 -1.34 5.44
CA VAL A 212 -11.37 -1.90 4.34
C VAL A 212 -12.32 -2.40 3.27
N ARG A 213 -12.21 -1.83 2.07
CA ARG A 213 -13.13 -2.11 0.96
C ARG A 213 -12.40 -2.60 -0.27
N SER A 214 -13.17 -3.20 -1.17
CA SER A 214 -12.66 -3.54 -2.49
C SER A 214 -12.81 -2.36 -3.47
N LEU A 215 -11.81 -2.16 -4.33
CA LEU A 215 -11.81 -1.14 -5.37
C LEU A 215 -11.34 -1.76 -6.69
N ILE A 216 -12.08 -1.52 -7.78
CA ILE A 216 -11.67 -1.96 -9.12
C ILE A 216 -10.32 -1.31 -9.47
N ARG A 217 -9.32 -2.14 -9.79
CA ARG A 217 -7.92 -1.72 -9.99
C ARG A 217 -7.77 -0.63 -11.06
N ASN A 218 -8.52 -0.77 -12.16
CA ASN A 218 -8.47 0.12 -13.30
C ASN A 218 -9.49 1.27 -13.23
N TYR A 219 -10.13 1.46 -12.08
CA TYR A 219 -11.09 2.53 -11.86
C TYR A 219 -10.60 3.52 -10.80
N GLY A 220 -10.94 4.79 -11.01
CA GLY A 220 -10.70 5.86 -10.03
C GLY A 220 -11.91 6.06 -9.15
N SER A 221 -11.69 6.44 -7.90
CA SER A 221 -12.76 6.79 -6.96
C SER A 221 -12.59 8.23 -6.50
N ARG A 222 -13.70 8.96 -6.37
CA ARG A 222 -13.70 10.34 -5.84
C ARG A 222 -13.21 10.43 -4.39
N ASN A 223 -13.30 9.34 -3.64
CA ASN A 223 -12.99 9.25 -2.22
C ASN A 223 -11.69 8.49 -1.92
N THR A 224 -11.02 7.97 -2.94
CA THR A 224 -9.81 7.16 -2.77
C THR A 224 -8.60 7.91 -3.32
N LEU A 225 -7.60 8.11 -2.45
CA LEU A 225 -6.38 8.85 -2.72
C LEU A 225 -5.15 7.99 -2.42
N VAL A 226 -3.98 8.47 -2.83
CA VAL A 226 -2.71 7.86 -2.44
C VAL A 226 -2.24 8.50 -1.14
N VAL A 227 -2.05 7.69 -0.11
CA VAL A 227 -1.33 8.11 1.11
C VAL A 227 0.15 8.25 0.78
N ARG A 228 0.76 9.35 1.19
CA ARG A 228 2.18 9.62 1.00
C ARG A 228 2.99 8.82 2.04
N VAL A 229 3.18 7.52 1.76
CA VAL A 229 4.06 6.65 2.55
C VAL A 229 5.45 6.71 1.96
N ILE A 230 6.42 7.13 2.77
CA ILE A 230 7.81 7.30 2.41
C ILE A 230 8.63 6.15 2.97
N VAL A 231 9.56 5.65 2.17
CA VAL A 231 10.53 4.61 2.51
C VAL A 231 11.90 4.98 1.93
N ALA A 232 12.97 4.41 2.47
CA ALA A 232 14.31 4.54 1.89
C ALA A 232 14.65 3.30 1.05
N LYS A 233 15.04 3.52 -0.21
CA LYS A 233 15.59 2.45 -1.06
C LYS A 233 17.06 2.19 -0.76
N LYS A 234 17.49 0.94 -0.97
CA LYS A 234 18.91 0.55 -0.95
C LYS A 234 19.70 1.23 -2.06
#